data_AF-A0A4D9EZP6-F1
#
_entry.id   AF-A0A4D9EZP6-F1
#
_cell.length_a   1.000
_cell.length_b   1.000
_cell.length_c   1.000
_cell.angle_alpha   90.00
_cell.angle_beta   90.00
_cell.angle_gamma   90.00
#
_symmetry.space_group_name_H-M   'P 1'
#
loop_
_entity.id
_entity.type
_entity.pdbx_description
1 polymer ?
#
loop_
_entity_poly.entity_id
_entity_poly.type
_entity_poly.pdbx_seq_one_letter_code
_entity_poly.pdbx_strand_id
1 'polypeptide(L)'
;MFVFEAEAPNPSLIPESDALREFIRVGYYVNNEYTDPELRENPPLKPDFSQLQRNILASNPCVTRLNINRDGPSDQMEDIENVDPEPEGVLSASCTSAKGPGTALSILPENSMDCM
;
A
#
# COMPACT_ATOMS: atom_id res chain seq x y z
N MET A 1 4.12 31.73 3.29
CA MET A 1 4.23 30.60 4.24
C MET A 1 3.72 31.12 5.58
N PHE A 2 2.67 30.52 6.14
CA PHE A 2 2.28 30.76 7.53
C PHE A 2 2.30 29.43 8.25
N VAL A 3 2.74 29.44 9.51
CA VAL A 3 2.74 28.25 10.38
C VAL A 3 1.61 28.45 11.37
N PHE A 4 0.70 27.49 11.43
CA PHE A 4 -0.39 27.46 12.39
C PHE A 4 -0.03 26.42 13.46
N GLU A 5 0.18 26.87 14.69
CA GLU A 5 0.48 26.03 15.84
C GLU A 5 -0.70 26.12 16.83
N ALA A 6 -1.14 24.99 17.34
CA ALA A 6 -2.19 24.90 18.35
C ALA A 6 -1.85 23.81 19.37
N GLU A 7 -2.24 24.02 20.62
CA GLU A 7 -2.09 23.02 21.68
C GLU A 7 -3.04 21.83 21.48
N ALA A 8 -2.63 20.66 21.98
CA ALA A 8 -3.45 19.46 21.92
C ALA A 8 -4.76 19.64 22.74
N PRO A 9 -5.89 19.07 22.30
CA PRO A 9 -7.14 19.14 23.04
C PRO A 9 -7.07 18.37 24.36
N ASN A 10 -7.87 18.77 25.35
CA ASN A 10 -7.96 18.06 26.62
C ASN A 10 -8.72 16.72 26.42
N PRO A 11 -8.09 15.56 26.68
CA PRO A 11 -8.70 14.25 26.44
C PRO A 11 -9.92 13.97 27.32
N SER A 12 -10.02 14.59 28.50
CA SER A 12 -11.17 14.39 29.40
C SER A 12 -12.47 15.04 28.90
N LEU A 13 -12.38 15.91 27.89
CA LEU A 13 -13.53 16.56 27.27
C LEU A 13 -14.01 15.83 26.00
N ILE A 14 -13.29 14.78 25.59
CA ILE A 14 -13.62 14.00 24.39
C ILE A 14 -14.59 12.89 24.81
N PRO A 15 -15.80 12.82 24.25
CA PRO A 15 -16.73 11.72 24.51
C PRO A 15 -16.11 10.35 24.17
N GLU A 16 -16.35 9.34 25.00
CA GLU A 16 -15.80 7.99 24.79
C GLU A 16 -16.22 7.37 23.44
N SER A 17 -17.42 7.71 22.95
CA SER A 17 -17.94 7.30 21.64
C SER A 17 -17.09 7.80 20.46
N ASP A 18 -16.44 8.94 20.64
CA ASP A 18 -15.72 9.66 19.59
C ASP A 18 -14.22 9.36 19.64
N ALA A 19 -13.71 8.98 20.81
CA ALA A 19 -12.30 8.70 21.03
C ALA A 19 -11.78 7.45 20.30
N LEU A 20 -12.66 6.50 19.95
CA LEU A 20 -12.27 5.16 19.49
C LEU A 20 -12.55 4.88 18.01
N ARG A 21 -13.07 5.85 17.24
CA ARG A 21 -13.44 5.64 15.83
C ARG A 21 -12.36 6.13 14.88
N GLU A 22 -11.77 5.20 14.15
CA GLU A 22 -10.85 5.50 13.05
C GLU A 22 -11.61 6.20 11.90
N PHE A 23 -11.10 7.34 11.44
CA PHE A 23 -11.71 8.12 10.34
C PHE A 23 -10.74 8.36 9.17
N ILE A 24 -9.45 8.03 9.33
CA ILE A 24 -8.43 8.19 8.30
C ILE A 24 -7.27 7.20 8.53
N ARG A 25 -6.74 6.64 7.44
CA ARG A 25 -5.47 5.91 7.38
C ARG A 25 -4.53 6.66 6.45
N VAL A 26 -3.28 6.79 6.88
CA VAL A 26 -2.21 7.38 6.07
C VAL A 26 -1.06 6.38 6.00
N GLY A 27 -0.86 5.80 4.83
CA GLY A 27 0.26 4.94 4.49
C GLY A 27 1.31 5.68 3.66
N TYR A 28 2.54 5.20 3.70
CA TYR A 28 3.61 5.69 2.81
C TYR A 28 4.22 4.52 2.06
N TYR A 29 4.51 4.73 0.78
CA TYR A 29 5.29 3.76 0.02
C TYR A 29 6.72 3.71 0.56
N VAL A 30 7.23 2.49 0.63
CA VAL A 30 8.57 2.20 1.10
C VAL A 30 9.28 1.39 0.03
N ASN A 31 10.37 1.92 -0.48
CA ASN A 31 11.29 1.17 -1.31
C ASN A 31 12.51 0.77 -0.47
N ASN A 32 12.86 -0.51 -0.48
CA ASN A 32 14.07 -1.01 0.18
C ASN A 32 15.08 -1.38 -0.89
N GLU A 33 16.25 -0.74 -0.87
CA GLU A 33 17.28 -0.95 -1.88
C GLU A 33 18.65 -1.16 -1.23
N TYR A 34 19.50 -1.98 -1.84
CA TYR A 34 20.90 -2.06 -1.42
C TYR A 34 21.61 -0.75 -1.76
N THR A 35 22.45 -0.29 -0.83
CA THR A 35 23.34 0.85 -1.08
C THR A 35 24.42 0.50 -2.08
N ASP A 36 24.88 -0.75 -2.07
CA ASP A 36 26.02 -1.19 -2.87
C ASP A 36 25.56 -1.65 -4.26
N PRO A 37 26.17 -1.14 -5.34
CA PRO A 37 25.74 -1.43 -6.71
C PRO A 37 25.89 -2.91 -7.09
N GLU A 38 26.92 -3.58 -6.59
CA GLU A 38 27.15 -5.01 -6.86
C GLU A 38 26.02 -5.89 -6.32
N LEU A 39 25.49 -5.56 -5.14
CA LEU A 39 24.37 -6.26 -4.51
C LEU A 39 23.02 -5.93 -5.14
N ARG A 40 22.92 -4.79 -5.84
CA ARG A 40 21.73 -4.47 -6.65
C ARG A 40 21.69 -5.30 -7.92
N GLU A 41 22.84 -5.49 -8.57
CA GLU A 41 22.94 -6.29 -9.80
C GLU A 41 22.89 -7.80 -9.51
N ASN A 42 23.52 -8.22 -8.42
CA ASN A 42 23.59 -9.63 -8.00
C ASN A 42 23.06 -9.76 -6.57
N PRO A 43 21.74 -9.68 -6.36
CA PRO A 43 21.18 -9.78 -5.03
C PRO A 43 21.49 -11.15 -4.42
N PRO A 44 21.91 -11.21 -3.14
CA PRO A 44 22.17 -12.46 -2.46
C PRO A 44 20.88 -13.27 -2.30
N LEU A 45 21.01 -14.60 -2.22
CA LEU A 45 19.87 -15.51 -2.04
C LEU A 45 19.03 -15.18 -0.80
N LYS A 46 19.70 -14.73 0.27
CA LYS A 46 19.06 -14.23 1.49
C LYS A 46 19.32 -12.74 1.60
N PRO A 47 18.29 -11.90 1.77
CA PRO A 47 18.49 -10.47 1.93
C PRO A 47 19.31 -10.14 3.17
N ASP A 48 20.32 -9.29 3.01
CA ASP A 48 21.07 -8.73 4.14
C ASP A 48 20.45 -7.39 4.55
N PHE A 49 19.64 -7.41 5.61
CA PHE A 49 18.97 -6.23 6.14
C PHE A 49 19.92 -5.15 6.67
N SER A 50 21.18 -5.49 6.97
CA SER A 50 22.16 -4.51 7.43
C SER A 50 22.66 -3.57 6.31
N GLN A 51 22.48 -4.00 5.05
CA GLN A 51 22.94 -3.29 3.86
C GLN A 51 21.78 -2.71 3.03
N LEU A 52 20.54 -2.88 3.50
CA LEU A 52 19.36 -2.28 2.89
C LEU A 52 19.11 -0.88 3.44
N GLN A 53 18.88 0.05 2.53
CA GLN A 53 18.41 1.40 2.83
C GLN A 53 16.91 1.50 2.53
N ARG A 54 16.19 2.09 3.48
CA ARG A 54 14.76 2.38 3.36
C ARG A 54 14.55 3.78 2.78
N ASN A 55 13.96 3.87 1.61
CA ASN A 55 13.48 5.12 1.03
C ASN A 55 11.95 5.22 1.20
N ILE A 56 11.49 6.25 1.91
CA ILE A 56 10.06 6.49 2.16
C ILE A 56 9.59 7.61 1.24
N LEU A 57 8.59 7.32 0.41
CA LEU A 57 8.03 8.31 -0.51
C LEU A 57 7.04 9.24 0.22
N ALA A 58 7.59 10.14 1.03
CA ALA A 58 6.81 11.05 1.88
C ALA A 58 5.91 12.02 1.09
N SER A 59 6.24 12.29 -0.17
CA SER A 59 5.47 13.19 -1.04
C SER A 59 4.15 12.57 -1.53
N ASN A 60 4.06 11.25 -1.61
CA ASN A 60 2.91 10.52 -2.17
C ASN A 60 2.34 9.56 -1.11
N PRO A 61 1.69 10.06 -0.06
CA PRO A 61 1.01 9.21 0.92
C PRO A 61 -0.23 8.57 0.32
N CYS A 62 -0.47 7.30 0.65
CA CYS A 62 -1.73 6.62 0.38
C CYS A 62 -2.72 6.96 1.50
N VAL A 63 -3.84 7.60 1.16
CA VAL A 63 -4.82 8.09 2.15
C VAL A 63 -6.15 7.39 1.95
N THR A 64 -6.57 6.62 2.96
CA THR A 64 -7.92 6.03 3.02
C THR A 64 -8.75 6.81 4.02
N ARG A 65 -9.95 7.24 3.62
CA ARG A 65 -10.87 7.98 4.50
C ARG A 65 -12.05 7.08 4.84
N LEU A 66 -12.34 6.98 6.13
CA LEU A 66 -13.48 6.22 6.62
C LEU A 66 -14.59 7.19 6.98
N ASN A 67 -15.77 7.00 6.39
CA ASN A 67 -16.93 7.81 6.73
C ASN A 67 -17.43 7.43 8.12
N ILE A 68 -17.27 8.34 9.08
CA ILE A 68 -17.85 8.19 10.41
C ILE A 68 -19.06 9.10 10.55
N ASN A 69 -20.24 8.53 10.77
CA ASN A 69 -21.43 9.29 11.16
C ASN A 69 -21.27 9.73 12.62
N ARG A 70 -21.13 11.03 12.88
CA ARG A 70 -20.95 11.58 14.23
C ARG A 70 -22.26 11.71 15.02
N ASP A 71 -23.41 11.69 14.35
CA ASP A 71 -24.72 12.02 14.94
C ASP A 71 -25.76 10.86 14.85
N GLY A 72 -25.36 9.64 14.47
CA GLY A 72 -26.29 8.52 14.22
C GLY A 72 -25.74 7.11 14.53
N PRO A 73 -26.61 6.07 14.58
CA PRO A 73 -26.24 4.72 15.00
C PRO A 73 -25.19 4.09 14.08
N SER A 74 -24.28 3.35 14.72
CA SER A 74 -22.89 3.12 14.33
C SER A 74 -22.61 1.92 13.40
N ASP A 75 -23.49 1.59 12.46
CA ASP A 75 -23.44 0.24 11.87
C ASP A 75 -23.03 0.11 10.40
N GLN A 76 -22.60 1.19 9.72
CA GLN A 76 -22.08 1.05 8.35
C GLN A 76 -20.81 1.89 8.14
N MET A 77 -19.65 1.24 8.27
CA MET A 77 -18.37 1.74 7.77
C MET A 77 -18.25 1.33 6.31
N GLU A 78 -18.49 2.28 5.41
CA GLU A 78 -18.16 2.15 4.00
C GLU A 78 -16.77 2.77 3.79
N ASP A 79 -15.81 1.96 3.33
CA ASP A 79 -14.50 2.45 2.89
C ASP A 79 -14.74 3.23 1.58
N ILE A 80 -14.54 4.55 1.62
CA ILE A 80 -14.57 5.36 0.39
C ILE A 80 -13.26 5.11 -0.35
N GLU A 81 -13.35 4.93 -1.67
CA GLU A 81 -12.26 4.56 -2.58
C GLU A 81 -10.89 5.18 -2.24
N ASN A 82 -9.85 4.35 -2.36
CA ASN A 82 -8.46 4.75 -2.29
C ASN A 82 -8.17 5.82 -3.35
N VAL A 83 -7.78 7.02 -2.92
CA VAL A 83 -7.25 8.04 -3.83
C VAL A 83 -5.76 7.77 -3.99
N ASP A 84 -5.39 6.95 -4.98
CA ASP A 84 -4.00 6.82 -5.38
C ASP A 84 -3.53 8.13 -6.03
N PRO A 85 -2.48 8.79 -5.52
CA PRO A 85 -1.88 9.91 -6.23
C PRO A 85 -1.19 9.36 -7.49
N GLU A 86 -1.69 9.72 -8.68
CA GLU A 86 -1.04 9.35 -9.94
C GLU A 86 0.43 9.80 -9.94
N PRO A 87 1.39 8.90 -10.26
CA PRO A 87 2.77 9.30 -10.43
C PRO A 87 2.94 10.03 -11.77
N GLU A 88 3.32 11.30 -11.71
CA GLU A 88 3.81 12.01 -12.89
C GLU A 88 5.10 11.33 -13.40
N GLY A 89 5.02 10.70 -14.56
CA GLY A 89 6.19 10.42 -15.39
C GLY A 89 6.52 8.95 -15.66
N VAL A 90 6.28 8.60 -16.93
CA VAL A 90 7.01 7.68 -17.82
C VAL A 90 6.72 6.16 -17.81
N LEU A 91 6.16 5.77 -18.97
CA LEU A 91 6.18 4.49 -19.68
C LEU A 91 5.28 3.35 -19.17
N SER A 92 4.06 3.38 -19.69
CA SER A 92 3.17 2.23 -19.81
C SER A 92 3.85 1.10 -20.60
N ALA A 93 4.27 0.05 -19.89
CA ALA A 93 4.45 -1.27 -20.48
C ALA A 93 3.09 -1.98 -20.43
N SER A 94 2.36 -1.91 -21.54
CA SER A 94 1.10 -2.62 -21.71
C SER A 94 1.35 -4.13 -21.77
N CYS A 95 1.03 -4.87 -20.71
CA CYS A 95 0.78 -6.31 -20.81
C CYS A 95 -0.71 -6.53 -21.11
N THR A 96 -1.02 -6.68 -22.40
CA THR A 96 -2.38 -6.96 -22.87
C THR A 96 -2.78 -8.37 -22.48
N SER A 97 -3.77 -8.50 -21.58
CA SER A 97 -4.48 -9.75 -21.34
C SER A 97 -5.34 -10.09 -22.57
N ALA A 98 -4.83 -10.97 -23.43
CA ALA A 98 -5.59 -11.49 -24.57
C ALA A 98 -6.61 -12.54 -24.10
N LYS A 99 -7.90 -12.21 -24.21
CA LYS A 99 -9.01 -13.16 -24.05
C LYS A 99 -9.44 -13.62 -25.44
N GLY A 100 -9.10 -14.84 -25.81
CA GLY A 100 -9.55 -15.50 -27.05
C GLY A 100 -10.38 -16.76 -26.73
N PRO A 101 -11.48 -17.04 -27.46
CA PRO A 101 -12.34 -18.20 -27.19
C PRO A 101 -11.95 -19.43 -28.02
N GLY A 102 -12.03 -20.61 -27.40
CA GLY A 102 -12.38 -21.89 -28.03
C GLY A 102 -11.33 -22.63 -28.87
N THR A 103 -11.07 -23.89 -28.49
CA THR A 103 -11.16 -25.14 -29.29
C THR A 103 -10.05 -26.13 -28.88
N ALA A 104 -10.44 -27.40 -28.73
CA ALA A 104 -9.69 -28.53 -28.20
C ALA A 104 -8.45 -28.93 -29.02
N LEU A 105 -7.40 -29.42 -28.33
CA LEU A 105 -6.76 -30.74 -28.52
C LEU A 105 -5.51 -30.88 -27.63
N SER A 106 -5.48 -31.99 -26.87
CA SER A 106 -4.37 -32.74 -26.25
C SER A 106 -2.92 -32.22 -26.35
N ILE A 107 -2.18 -32.26 -25.22
CA ILE A 107 -0.96 -33.08 -24.96
C ILE A 107 -0.45 -32.75 -23.53
N LEU A 108 -0.05 -33.78 -22.77
CA LEU A 108 0.35 -33.82 -21.35
C LEU A 108 1.45 -32.81 -20.95
N PRO A 109 1.60 -32.57 -19.63
CA PRO A 109 2.88 -32.99 -19.05
C PRO A 109 2.72 -33.71 -17.70
N GLU A 110 3.17 -34.96 -17.67
CA GLU A 110 3.84 -35.50 -16.49
C GLU A 110 5.14 -34.71 -16.29
N ASN A 111 5.27 -34.06 -15.14
CA ASN A 111 6.54 -34.05 -14.42
C ASN A 111 6.25 -33.74 -12.95
N SER A 112 6.19 -34.82 -12.18
CA SER A 112 6.33 -34.82 -10.73
C SER A 112 7.68 -34.20 -10.35
N MET A 113 7.64 -33.26 -9.42
CA MET A 113 8.71 -33.06 -8.46
C MET A 113 8.06 -32.87 -7.10
N ASP A 114 7.78 -34.00 -6.46
CA ASP A 114 7.66 -34.10 -5.02
C ASP A 114 9.00 -33.69 -4.40
N CYS A 115 9.00 -32.65 -3.57
CA CYS A 115 10.11 -32.34 -2.69
C CYS A 115 9.56 -32.25 -1.26
N MET A 116 10.01 -33.23 -0.47
CA MET A 116 9.93 -33.31 0.99
C MET A 116 10.46 -32.04 1.67
#